data_AF-A0A1Y1L1A4-F1
#
_entry.id   AF-A0A1Y1L1A4-F1
#
_cell.length_a   1.000
_cell.length_b   1.000
_cell.length_c   1.000
_cell.angle_alpha   90.00
_cell.angle_beta   90.00
_cell.angle_gamma   90.00
#
_symmetry.space_group_name_H-M   'P 1'
#
loop_
_entity.id
_entity.type
_entity.pdbx_description
1 polymer ?
#
loop_
_entity_poly.entity_id
_entity_poly.type
_entity_poly.pdbx_seq_one_letter_code
_entity_poly.pdbx_strand_id
1 'polypeptide(L)'
;LVALQGPQAAEILKEALASEVNLDKLYFGNAVYADLKLADGSKTHPVLISRGGYTGEDGFEISFNGKLYPALESTTPAVESLLKIAGPERLQLAGLGARDSLRLEAGMCLYGNDLDDTTTPVEAG
;
A
#
# COMPACT_ATOMS: atom_id res chain seq x y z
N LEU A 1 -4.86 2.52 -6.61
CA LEU A 1 -4.04 2.48 -5.38
C LEU A 1 -4.11 1.07 -4.82
N VAL A 2 -2.99 0.53 -4.36
CA VAL A 2 -2.92 -0.75 -3.61
C VAL A 2 -2.14 -0.48 -2.33
N ALA A 3 -2.60 -0.99 -1.20
CA ALA A 3 -1.88 -0.92 0.07
C ALA A 3 -1.26 -2.28 0.40
N LEU A 4 0.04 -2.30 0.70
CA LEU A 4 0.78 -3.45 1.23
C LEU A 4 1.07 -3.15 2.70
N GLN A 5 0.38 -3.83 3.62
CA GLN A 5 0.40 -3.52 5.06
C GLN A 5 0.78 -4.76 5.87
N GLY A 6 1.49 -4.55 6.97
CA GLY A 6 1.92 -5.59 7.90
C GLY A 6 3.43 -5.64 8.12
N PRO A 7 3.90 -6.40 9.13
CA PRO A 7 5.30 -6.40 9.57
C PRO A 7 6.30 -6.86 8.51
N GLN A 8 5.85 -7.63 7.51
CA GLN A 8 6.68 -8.13 6.41
C GLN A 8 6.60 -7.27 5.14
N ALA A 9 5.84 -6.16 5.16
CA ALA A 9 5.60 -5.33 3.97
C ALA A 9 6.90 -4.80 3.34
N ALA A 10 7.86 -4.35 4.16
CA ALA A 10 9.13 -3.82 3.68
C ALA A 10 9.99 -4.90 2.99
N GLU A 11 10.03 -6.11 3.55
CA GLU A 11 10.76 -7.25 2.98
C GLU A 11 10.15 -7.65 1.62
N ILE A 12 8.84 -7.84 1.58
CA ILE A 12 8.10 -8.21 0.36
C ILE A 12 8.29 -7.13 -0.73
N LEU A 13 8.15 -5.85 -0.36
CA LEU A 13 8.30 -4.77 -1.32
C LEU A 13 9.73 -4.70 -1.85
N LYS A 14 10.74 -4.91 -0.99
CA LYS A 14 12.15 -4.95 -1.39
C LYS A 14 12.44 -6.05 -2.42
N GLU A 15 11.86 -7.23 -2.26
CA GLU A 15 11.96 -8.32 -3.24
C GLU A 15 11.32 -7.92 -4.59
N ALA A 16 10.18 -7.23 -4.53
CA ALA A 16 9.40 -6.80 -5.69
C ALA A 16 9.98 -5.58 -6.43
N LEU A 17 10.88 -4.79 -5.83
CA LEU A 17 11.47 -3.62 -6.48
C LEU A 17 12.32 -4.02 -7.69
N ALA A 18 12.10 -3.34 -8.83
CA ALA A 18 12.96 -3.36 -10.01
C ALA A 18 13.91 -2.15 -10.07
N SER A 19 13.73 -1.16 -9.19
CA SER A 19 14.61 0.01 -9.05
C SER A 19 15.49 -0.11 -7.80
N GLU A 20 16.66 0.53 -7.81
CA GLU A 20 17.49 0.66 -6.60
C GLU A 20 16.93 1.72 -5.65
N VAL A 21 16.04 1.29 -4.75
CA VAL A 21 15.46 2.13 -3.69
C VAL A 21 15.81 1.54 -2.33
N ASN A 22 16.36 2.38 -1.45
CA ASN A 22 16.60 2.01 -0.07
C ASN A 22 15.36 2.33 0.79
N LEU A 23 14.52 1.31 1.02
CA LEU A 23 13.31 1.44 1.83
C LEU A 23 13.60 1.78 3.31
N ASP A 24 14.79 1.46 3.83
CA ASP A 24 15.19 1.83 5.21
C ASP A 24 15.36 3.35 5.36
N LYS A 25 15.57 4.06 4.24
CA LYS A 25 15.63 5.52 4.18
C LYS A 25 14.31 6.17 3.75
N LEU A 26 13.30 5.37 3.40
CA LEU A 26 11.96 5.87 3.15
C LEU A 26 11.20 5.88 4.49
N TYR A 27 11.21 7.03 5.15
CA TYR A 27 10.51 7.22 6.43
C TYR A 27 9.00 7.38 6.23
N PHE A 28 8.24 7.18 7.30
CA PHE A 28 6.78 7.38 7.30
C PHE A 28 6.41 8.79 6.80
N GLY A 29 5.42 8.87 5.91
CA GLY A 29 4.98 10.13 5.29
C GLY A 29 5.81 10.57 4.07
N ASN A 30 6.90 9.87 3.75
CA ASN A 30 7.68 10.13 2.56
C ASN A 30 7.26 9.22 1.40
N ALA A 31 7.56 9.66 0.19
CA ALA A 31 7.28 8.90 -1.03
C ALA A 31 8.46 8.92 -2.02
N VAL A 32 8.50 7.90 -2.87
CA VAL A 32 9.51 7.74 -3.92
C VAL A 32 8.88 7.09 -5.16
N TYR A 33 9.38 7.45 -6.34
CA TYR A 33 9.03 6.72 -7.56
C TYR A 33 9.92 5.50 -7.73
N ALA A 34 9.32 4.36 -8.04
CA ALA A 34 10.03 3.13 -8.35
C ALA A 34 9.25 2.27 -9.34
N ASP A 35 9.93 1.30 -9.94
CA ASP A 35 9.33 0.25 -10.76
C ASP A 35 9.22 -1.06 -9.94
N LEU A 36 8.17 -1.84 -10.18
CA LEU A 36 8.00 -3.18 -9.61
C LEU A 36 8.25 -4.26 -10.65
N LYS A 37 8.85 -5.38 -10.25
CA LYS A 37 9.00 -6.60 -11.06
C LYS A 37 7.64 -7.26 -11.27
N LEU A 38 7.38 -7.70 -12.49
CA LEU A 38 6.19 -8.46 -12.85
C LEU A 38 6.52 -9.95 -13.00
N ALA A 39 5.49 -10.80 -12.92
CA ALA A 39 5.65 -12.25 -12.93
C ALA A 39 6.21 -12.80 -14.25
N ASP A 40 6.10 -12.05 -15.34
CA ASP A 40 6.64 -12.34 -16.67
C ASP A 40 8.09 -11.86 -16.87
N GLY A 41 8.71 -11.27 -15.83
CA GLY A 41 10.05 -10.71 -15.87
C GLY A 41 10.13 -9.26 -16.40
N SER A 42 9.01 -8.68 -16.84
CA SER A 42 8.91 -7.26 -17.15
C SER A 42 8.79 -6.41 -15.88
N LYS A 43 8.58 -5.10 -16.04
CA LYS A 43 8.42 -4.17 -14.92
C LYS A 43 7.23 -3.23 -15.14
N THR A 44 6.67 -2.72 -14.06
CA THR A 44 5.65 -1.66 -14.15
C THR A 44 6.25 -0.39 -14.73
N HIS A 45 5.38 0.53 -15.14
CA HIS A 45 5.75 1.95 -15.21
C HIS A 45 6.13 2.46 -13.81
N PRO A 46 6.80 3.62 -13.69
CA PRO A 46 7.08 4.21 -12.38
C PRO A 46 5.79 4.42 -11.59
N VAL A 47 5.73 3.82 -10.40
CA VAL A 47 4.64 3.98 -9.42
C VAL A 47 5.14 4.83 -8.27
N LEU A 48 4.24 5.59 -7.65
CA LEU A 48 4.56 6.33 -6.44
C LEU A 48 4.34 5.42 -5.24
N ILE A 49 5.41 5.13 -4.52
CA ILE A 49 5.43 4.34 -3.29
C ILE A 49 5.56 5.30 -2.11
N SER A 50 4.54 5.33 -1.24
CA SER A 50 4.54 6.12 -0.01
C SER A 50 4.60 5.19 1.18
N ARG A 51 5.44 5.46 2.19
CA ARG A 51 5.44 4.67 3.43
C ARG A 51 4.38 5.20 4.38
N GLY A 52 3.44 4.33 4.73
CA GLY A 52 2.26 4.62 5.53
C GLY A 52 1.10 3.71 5.15
N GLY A 53 -0.09 4.10 5.60
CA GLY A 53 -1.32 3.39 5.31
C GLY A 53 -2.33 3.56 6.42
N TYR A 54 -3.37 2.72 6.38
CA TYR A 54 -4.59 2.91 7.18
C TYR A 54 -4.96 1.65 7.97
N THR A 55 -3.96 0.91 8.46
CA THR A 55 -4.18 -0.25 9.34
C THR A 55 -3.46 -0.16 10.69
N GLY A 56 -2.65 0.87 10.94
CA GLY A 56 -1.83 1.00 12.16
C GLY A 56 -0.53 0.18 12.13
N GLU A 57 -0.33 -0.62 11.09
CA GLU A 57 0.88 -1.40 10.85
C GLU A 57 1.90 -0.62 10.02
N ASP A 58 3.15 -1.08 9.97
CA ASP A 58 4.07 -0.64 8.92
C ASP A 58 3.56 -1.08 7.54
N GLY A 59 3.92 -0.33 6.51
CA GLY A 59 3.40 -0.59 5.18
C GLY A 59 3.63 0.52 4.17
N PHE A 60 3.15 0.25 2.97
CA PHE A 60 3.29 1.13 1.82
C PHE A 60 2.01 1.25 1.03
N GLU A 61 1.77 2.44 0.51
CA GLU A 61 0.75 2.74 -0.47
C GLU A 61 1.40 2.85 -1.85
N ILE A 62 0.89 2.09 -2.82
CA ILE A 62 1.41 2.00 -4.19
C ILE A 62 0.40 2.62 -5.15
N SER A 63 0.73 3.79 -5.67
CA SER A 63 -0.11 4.57 -6.57
C SER A 63 0.31 4.36 -8.03
N PHE A 64 -0.65 3.84 -8.81
CA PHE A 64 -0.52 3.61 -10.24
C PHE A 64 -1.19 4.74 -11.03
N ASN A 65 -0.65 5.10 -12.19
CA ASN A 65 -1.24 6.11 -13.06
C ASN A 65 -2.34 5.47 -13.91
N GLY A 66 -3.51 5.28 -13.32
CA GLY A 66 -4.68 4.67 -13.98
C GLY A 66 -5.23 5.43 -15.19
N LYS A 67 -4.81 6.69 -15.40
CA LYS A 67 -5.17 7.48 -16.58
C LYS A 67 -4.36 7.08 -17.81
N LEU A 68 -3.08 6.72 -17.62
CA LEU A 68 -2.18 6.33 -18.70
C LEU A 68 -2.11 4.81 -18.89
N TYR A 69 -2.29 4.06 -17.81
CA TYR A 69 -2.13 2.62 -17.79
C TYR A 69 -3.37 1.96 -17.20
N PRO A 70 -4.17 1.23 -18.01
CA PRO A 70 -5.33 0.48 -17.53
C PRO A 70 -4.96 -0.47 -16.38
N ALA A 71 -5.89 -0.71 -15.46
CA ALA A 71 -5.64 -1.55 -14.28
C ALA A 71 -5.19 -2.97 -14.65
N LEU A 72 -5.79 -3.56 -15.68
CA LEU A 72 -5.47 -4.92 -16.17
C LEU A 72 -4.04 -5.03 -16.72
N GLU A 73 -3.41 -3.92 -17.11
CA GLU A 73 -2.07 -3.87 -17.69
C GLU A 73 -1.02 -3.36 -16.69
N SER A 74 -1.45 -2.89 -15.51
CA SER A 74 -0.57 -2.24 -14.53
C SER A 74 -0.77 -2.76 -13.11
N THR A 75 -1.91 -2.42 -12.50
CA THR A 75 -2.20 -2.70 -11.11
C THR A 75 -2.40 -4.21 -10.87
N THR A 76 -3.17 -4.89 -11.74
CA THR A 76 -3.46 -6.32 -11.59
C THR A 76 -2.18 -7.18 -11.67
N PRO A 77 -1.33 -7.06 -12.71
CA PRO A 77 -0.09 -7.84 -12.77
C PRO A 77 0.87 -7.54 -11.60
N ALA A 78 0.89 -6.30 -11.10
CA ALA A 78 1.72 -5.92 -9.95
C ALA A 78 1.24 -6.61 -8.66
N VAL A 79 -0.07 -6.67 -8.42
CA VAL A 79 -0.65 -7.38 -7.27
C VAL A 79 -0.39 -8.88 -7.35
N GLU A 80 -0.59 -9.47 -8.53
CA GLU A 80 -0.29 -10.89 -8.77
C GLU A 80 1.19 -11.21 -8.53
N SER A 81 2.08 -10.32 -8.97
CA SER A 81 3.52 -10.45 -8.73
C SER A 81 3.85 -10.40 -7.23
N LEU A 82 3.29 -9.44 -6.48
CA LEU A 82 3.48 -9.34 -5.03
C LEU A 82 2.99 -10.60 -4.30
N LEU A 83 1.80 -11.11 -4.65
CA LEU A 83 1.25 -12.34 -4.08
C LEU A 83 2.15 -13.56 -4.39
N LYS A 84 2.68 -13.64 -5.61
CA LYS A 84 3.58 -14.73 -6.03
C LYS A 84 4.92 -14.68 -5.31
N ILE A 85 5.51 -13.49 -5.17
CA ILE A 85 6.80 -13.26 -4.48
C ILE A 85 6.67 -13.60 -3.00
N ALA A 86 5.61 -13.11 -2.35
CA ALA A 86 5.42 -13.30 -0.92
C ALA A 86 4.97 -14.72 -0.55
N GLY A 87 4.11 -15.33 -1.37
CA GLY A 87 3.42 -16.58 -1.05
C GLY A 87 2.30 -16.39 -0.02
N PRO A 88 1.40 -17.39 0.12
CA PRO A 88 0.17 -17.28 0.92
C PRO A 88 0.42 -17.18 2.43
N GLU A 89 1.61 -17.57 2.91
CA GLU A 89 1.98 -17.48 4.33
C GLU A 89 2.36 -16.06 4.75
N ARG A 90 2.88 -15.24 3.82
CA ARG A 90 3.36 -13.87 4.11
C ARG A 90 2.41 -12.78 3.61
N LEU A 91 1.61 -13.05 2.58
CA LEU A 91 0.72 -12.05 1.97
C LEU A 91 -0.60 -12.65 1.51
N GLN A 92 -1.69 -11.97 1.84
CA GLN A 92 -3.05 -12.32 1.41
C GLN A 92 -3.81 -11.04 1.05
N LEU A 93 -4.86 -11.20 0.23
CA LEU A 93 -5.78 -10.11 -0.08
C LEU A 93 -6.67 -9.83 1.12
N ALA A 94 -6.81 -8.55 1.46
CA ALA A 94 -7.69 -8.08 2.53
C ALA A 94 -8.77 -7.15 1.97
N GLY A 95 -10.02 -7.37 2.40
CA GLY A 95 -11.15 -6.53 2.03
C GLY A 95 -11.34 -5.35 2.99
N LEU A 96 -12.38 -4.54 2.71
CA LEU A 96 -12.70 -3.33 3.49
C LEU A 96 -12.99 -3.62 4.96
N GLY A 97 -13.66 -4.74 5.28
CA GLY A 97 -13.99 -5.08 6.67
C GLY A 97 -12.74 -5.27 7.55
N ALA A 98 -11.70 -5.92 7.03
CA ALA A 98 -10.45 -6.09 7.77
C ALA A 98 -9.75 -4.74 8.00
N ARG A 99 -9.69 -3.90 6.97
CA ARG A 99 -9.15 -2.54 7.07
C ARG A 99 -9.92 -1.71 8.11
N ASP A 100 -11.24 -1.76 8.07
CA ASP A 100 -12.08 -0.95 8.95
C ASP A 100 -11.97 -1.40 10.42
N SER A 101 -11.73 -2.70 10.68
CA SER A 101 -11.38 -3.19 12.02
C SER A 101 -10.02 -2.67 12.47
N LEU A 102 -8.99 -2.84 11.65
CA LEU A 102 -7.61 -2.47 12.01
C LEU A 102 -7.44 -0.95 12.23
N ARG A 103 -8.08 -0.12 11.39
CA ARG A 103 -8.03 1.34 11.58
C ARG A 103 -8.71 1.78 12.87
N LEU A 104 -9.77 1.09 13.31
CA LEU A 104 -10.43 1.36 14.59
C LEU A 104 -9.51 1.00 15.76
N GLU A 105 -8.88 -0.17 15.70
CA GLU A 105 -7.90 -0.62 16.70
C GLU A 105 -6.72 0.35 16.83
N ALA A 106 -6.31 0.94 15.71
CA ALA A 106 -5.26 1.95 15.63
C ALA A 106 -5.72 3.40 15.96
N GLY A 107 -7.01 3.61 16.24
CA GLY A 107 -7.56 4.93 16.59
C GLY A 107 -7.59 5.95 15.44
N MET A 108 -7.65 5.50 14.19
CA MET A 108 -7.68 6.40 13.02
C MET A 108 -9.11 6.77 12.61
N CYS A 109 -9.41 8.07 12.65
CA CYS A 109 -10.73 8.63 12.37
C CYS A 109 -11.06 8.65 10.87
N LEU A 110 -12.21 8.08 10.49
CA LEU A 110 -12.74 8.12 9.14
C LEU A 110 -13.70 9.30 8.95
N TYR A 111 -13.39 10.19 8.01
CA TYR A 111 -14.29 11.29 7.65
C TYR A 111 -15.64 10.77 7.13
N GLY A 112 -16.73 11.38 7.57
CA GLY A 112 -18.12 10.96 7.33
C GLY A 112 -18.63 9.88 8.27
N ASN A 113 -17.79 9.36 9.18
CA ASN A 113 -18.19 8.42 10.23
C ASN A 113 -17.80 8.91 11.63
N ASP A 114 -16.52 9.18 11.85
CA ASP A 114 -15.98 9.56 13.16
C ASP A 114 -15.79 11.08 13.29
N LEU A 115 -15.57 11.76 12.16
CA LEU A 115 -15.58 13.23 12.08
C LEU A 115 -16.31 13.69 10.81
N ASP A 116 -16.87 14.88 10.85
CA ASP A 116 -17.50 15.53 9.70
C ASP A 116 -17.53 17.05 9.92
N ASP A 117 -18.26 17.79 9.08
CA ASP A 117 -18.41 19.24 9.21
C ASP A 117 -19.10 19.68 10.52
N THR A 118 -19.68 18.75 11.28
CA THR A 118 -20.37 18.98 12.56
C THR A 118 -19.62 18.45 13.78
N THR A 119 -18.68 17.51 13.58
CA THR A 119 -17.84 16.91 14.63
C THR A 119 -16.39 17.32 14.40
N THR A 120 -15.87 18.19 15.28
CA THR A 120 -14.52 18.74 15.13
C THR A 120 -13.43 17.70 15.41
N PRO A 121 -12.19 17.88 14.89
CA PRO A 121 -11.08 16.98 15.20
C PRO A 121 -10.82 16.77 16.70
N VAL A 122 -11.03 17.81 17.52
CA VAL A 122 -10.84 17.74 18.98
C VAL A 122 -11.89 16.85 19.64
N GLU A 123 -13.11 16.79 19.10
CA GLU A 123 -14.19 15.93 19.60
C GLU A 123 -14.01 14.47 19.15
N ALA A 124 -13.38 14.26 17.99
CA ALA A 124 -13.17 12.95 17.39
C ALA A 124 -11.95 12.19 17.93
N GLY A 125 -10.97 12.89 18.54
CA GLY A 125 -9.76 12.29 19.14
C GLY A 125 -8.46 12.92 18.65
#